data_AF-A0A268S1J2-F1
#
_entry.id   AF-A0A268S1J2-F1
#
_cell.length_a   1.000
_cell.length_b   1.000
_cell.length_c   1.000
_cell.angle_alpha   90.00
_cell.angle_beta   90.00
_cell.angle_gamma   90.00
#
_symmetry.space_group_name_H-M   'P 1'
#
loop_
_entity.id
_entity.type
_entity.pdbx_description
1 polymer ?
#
loop_
_entity_poly.entity_id
_entity_poly.type
_entity_poly.pdbx_seq_one_letter_code
_entity_poly.pdbx_strand_id
1 'polypeptide(L)'
;MDKETVVLVRKKSPLPLKIGKVALGFIGIAGVVAGIAIASLEAKSMVQAFLILAVSIICVGLSLLRVQTVTCPHCHSETTIHTLTVDFECRSCLKPTAIKWEK
;
A
#
# COMPACT_ATOMS: atom_id res chain seq x y z
N MET A 1 6.19 29.44 9.10
CA MET A 1 6.36 28.68 7.84
C MET A 1 4.98 28.53 7.24
N ASP A 2 4.68 29.31 6.20
CA ASP A 2 3.39 29.28 5.53
C ASP A 2 3.22 27.93 4.82
N LYS A 3 2.29 27.10 5.30
CA LYS A 3 1.93 25.84 4.65
C LYS A 3 1.02 26.18 3.48
N GLU A 4 1.57 26.13 2.27
CA GLU A 4 0.79 26.31 1.05
C GLU A 4 -0.15 25.10 0.87
N THR A 5 -1.46 25.33 0.91
CA THR A 5 -2.46 24.27 0.76
C THR A 5 -2.79 24.07 -0.71
N VAL A 6 -2.49 22.89 -1.26
CA VAL A 6 -2.85 22.54 -2.64
C VAL A 6 -3.92 21.46 -2.63
N VAL A 7 -4.99 21.70 -3.40
CA VAL A 7 -6.03 20.70 -3.64
C VAL A 7 -5.50 19.75 -4.72
N LEU A 8 -5.24 18.50 -4.36
CA LEU A 8 -4.74 17.49 -5.31
C LEU A 8 -5.91 16.62 -5.76
N VAL A 9 -6.18 16.67 -7.07
CA VAL A 9 -7.17 15.80 -7.71
C VAL A 9 -6.64 14.37 -7.75
N ARG A 10 -7.46 13.41 -7.37
CA ARG A 10 -7.06 12.00 -7.26
C ARG A 10 -6.72 11.42 -8.64
N LYS A 11 -5.44 11.29 -8.98
CA LYS A 11 -5.02 10.58 -10.21
C LYS A 11 -5.47 9.12 -10.10
N LYS A 12 -6.29 8.66 -11.06
CA LYS A 12 -6.76 7.26 -11.10
C LYS A 12 -5.54 6.34 -11.06
N SER A 13 -5.50 5.44 -10.07
CA SER A 13 -4.43 4.45 -9.97
C SER A 13 -4.38 3.61 -11.26
N PRO A 14 -3.18 3.31 -11.79
CA PRO A 14 -3.06 2.54 -13.02
C PRO A 14 -3.74 1.17 -12.87
N LEU A 15 -4.50 0.76 -13.89
CA LEU A 15 -5.19 -0.52 -13.96
C LEU A 15 -4.31 -1.73 -13.54
N PRO A 16 -3.03 -1.86 -13.98
CA PRO A 16 -2.19 -2.98 -13.56
C PRO A 16 -1.96 -3.02 -12.05
N LEU A 17 -1.86 -1.87 -11.37
CA LEU A 17 -1.68 -1.82 -9.93
C LEU A 17 -2.94 -2.30 -9.20
N LYS A 18 -4.13 -1.96 -9.70
CA LYS A 18 -5.40 -2.48 -9.15
C LYS A 18 -5.47 -4.00 -9.28
N ILE A 19 -5.17 -4.53 -10.47
CA ILE A 19 -5.18 -5.97 -10.73
C ILE A 19 -4.17 -6.68 -9.83
N GLY A 20 -2.94 -6.15 -9.73
CA GLY A 20 -1.89 -6.71 -8.88
C GLY A 20 -2.29 -6.78 -7.41
N LYS A 21 -2.95 -5.73 -6.88
CA LYS A 21 -3.44 -5.72 -5.50
C LYS A 21 -4.55 -6.74 -5.27
N VAL A 22 -5.48 -6.88 -6.21
CA VAL A 22 -6.54 -7.90 -6.14
C VAL A 22 -5.92 -9.30 -6.15
N ALA A 23 -4.99 -9.59 -7.07
CA ALA A 23 -4.29 -10.86 -7.14
C ALA A 23 -3.51 -11.18 -5.85
N LEU A 24 -2.77 -10.20 -5.31
CA LEU A 24 -2.07 -10.32 -4.03
C LEU A 24 -3.04 -10.61 -2.87
N GLY A 25 -4.21 -9.98 -2.86
CA GLY A 25 -5.25 -10.24 -1.87
C GLY A 25 -5.75 -11.68 -1.94
N PHE A 26 -6.05 -12.19 -3.15
CA PHE A 26 -6.48 -13.58 -3.33
C PHE A 26 -5.40 -14.58 -2.94
N ILE A 27 -4.15 -14.36 -3.38
CA ILE A 27 -3.01 -15.22 -3.03
C ILE A 27 -2.80 -15.23 -1.51
N GLY A 28 -2.86 -14.06 -0.86
CA GLY A 28 -2.74 -13.95 0.59
C GLY A 28 -3.84 -14.69 1.33
N ILE A 29 -5.10 -14.52 0.93
CA ILE A 29 -6.24 -15.21 1.58
C ILE A 29 -6.12 -16.73 1.38
N ALA A 30 -5.83 -17.19 0.16
CA ALA A 30 -5.66 -18.61 -0.13
C ALA A 30 -4.50 -19.22 0.68
N GLY A 31 -3.39 -18.49 0.78
CA GLY A 31 -2.23 -18.91 1.57
C GLY A 31 -2.51 -18.95 3.08
N VAL A 32 -3.33 -18.05 3.62
CA VAL A 32 -3.79 -18.12 5.02
C VAL A 32 -4.59 -19.40 5.25
N VAL A 33 -5.58 -19.69 4.39
CA VAL A 33 -6.41 -20.90 4.50
C VAL A 33 -5.55 -22.16 4.39
N ALA A 34 -4.63 -22.21 3.43
CA ALA A 34 -3.72 -23.33 3.27
C ALA A 34 -2.76 -23.50 4.46
N GLY A 35 -2.22 -22.41 5.00
CA GLY A 35 -1.35 -22.42 6.17
C GLY A 35 -2.05 -22.96 7.42
N ILE A 36 -3.31 -22.55 7.66
CA ILE A 36 -4.14 -23.07 8.74
C ILE A 36 -4.41 -24.56 8.54
N ALA A 37 -4.80 -24.97 7.32
CA ALA A 37 -5.07 -26.38 7.01
C ALA A 37 -3.82 -27.25 7.25
N ILE A 38 -2.64 -26.82 6.78
CA ILE A 38 -1.39 -27.55 6.98
C ILE A 38 -1.03 -27.63 8.48
N ALA A 39 -1.21 -26.55 9.23
CA ALA A 39 -0.98 -26.56 10.68
C ALA A 39 -1.92 -27.53 11.42
N SER A 40 -3.17 -27.64 10.97
CA SER A 40 -4.18 -28.50 11.60
C SER A 40 -4.03 -29.99 11.29
N LEU A 41 -3.43 -30.34 10.16
CA LEU A 41 -3.35 -31.73 9.67
C LEU A 41 -2.09 -32.48 10.11
N GLU A 42 -1.21 -31.87 10.92
CA GLU A 42 0.12 -32.39 11.32
C GLU A 42 0.99 -32.92 10.16
N ALA A 43 0.60 -32.67 8.92
CA ALA A 43 1.16 -33.32 7.73
C ALA A 43 2.54 -32.77 7.32
N LYS A 44 3.00 -31.68 7.96
CA LYS A 44 4.24 -30.97 7.67
C LYS A 44 4.78 -30.25 8.92
N SER A 45 6.08 -29.98 8.94
CA SER A 45 6.72 -29.27 10.05
C SER A 45 6.04 -27.92 10.32
N MET A 46 5.78 -27.61 11.59
CA MET A 46 5.14 -26.35 12.01
C MET A 46 5.82 -25.10 11.43
N VAL A 47 7.14 -25.18 11.20
CA VAL A 47 7.94 -24.12 10.58
C VAL A 47 7.43 -23.78 9.17
N GLN A 48 7.08 -24.78 8.37
CA GLN A 48 6.55 -24.55 7.03
C GLN A 48 5.18 -23.87 7.06
N ALA A 49 4.28 -24.30 7.94
CA ALA A 49 2.98 -23.67 8.10
C ALA A 49 3.12 -22.20 8.55
N PHE A 50 4.01 -21.93 9.50
CA PHE A 50 4.31 -20.57 9.95
C PHE A 50 4.83 -19.67 8.82
N LEU A 51 5.78 -20.16 8.01
CA LEU A 51 6.32 -19.38 6.88
C LEU A 51 5.24 -19.05 5.85
N ILE A 52 4.37 -20.02 5.53
CA ILE A 52 3.25 -19.80 4.60
C ILE A 52 2.31 -18.73 5.17
N LEU A 53 1.94 -18.83 6.45
CA LEU A 53 1.09 -17.83 7.11
C LEU A 53 1.73 -16.44 7.10
N ALA A 54 3.02 -16.34 7.44
CA ALA A 54 3.73 -15.07 7.49
C ALA A 54 3.73 -14.37 6.11
N VAL A 55 4.11 -15.08 5.05
CA VAL A 55 4.11 -14.54 3.68
C VAL A 55 2.68 -14.15 3.26
N SER A 56 1.70 -14.98 3.58
CA SER A 56 0.30 -14.75 3.23
C SER A 56 -0.27 -13.49 3.89
N ILE A 57 0.03 -13.28 5.17
CA ILE A 57 -0.36 -12.07 5.91
C ILE A 57 0.30 -10.83 5.30
N ILE A 58 1.57 -10.91 4.92
CA ILE A 58 2.26 -9.80 4.23
C ILE A 58 1.58 -9.50 2.90
N CYS A 59 1.24 -10.51 2.09
CA CYS A 59 0.52 -10.32 0.83
C CYS A 59 -0.84 -9.64 1.03
N VAL A 60 -1.61 -10.03 2.04
CA VAL A 60 -2.86 -9.34 2.40
C VAL A 60 -2.59 -7.89 2.80
N GLY A 61 -1.60 -7.63 3.66
CA GLY A 61 -1.22 -6.27 4.05
C GLY A 61 -0.86 -5.38 2.87
N LEU A 62 -0.06 -5.89 1.93
CA LEU A 62 0.32 -5.19 0.70
C LEU A 62 -0.89 -4.92 -0.21
N SER A 63 -1.85 -5.84 -0.29
CA SER A 63 -3.08 -5.63 -1.05
C SER A 63 -3.93 -4.47 -0.52
N LEU A 64 -3.86 -4.20 0.78
CA LEU A 64 -4.63 -3.16 1.47
C LEU A 64 -3.95 -1.79 1.49
N LEU A 65 -2.65 -1.70 1.23
CA LEU A 65 -1.89 -0.45 1.25
C LEU A 65 -2.50 0.60 0.31
N ARG A 66 -3.06 1.68 0.87
CA ARG A 66 -3.65 2.78 0.09
C ARG A 66 -2.63 3.88 -0.15
N VAL A 67 -1.75 3.64 -1.12
CA VAL A 67 -0.76 4.63 -1.60
C VAL A 67 -1.23 5.28 -2.90
N GLN A 68 -0.81 6.52 -3.09
CA GLN A 68 -1.09 7.29 -4.29
C GLN A 68 0.15 8.10 -4.69
N THR A 69 0.45 8.11 -5.98
CA THR A 69 1.48 8.98 -6.53
C THR A 69 0.90 10.38 -6.71
N VAL A 70 1.55 11.37 -6.10
CA VAL A 70 1.25 12.78 -6.25
C VAL A 70 2.45 13.51 -6.83
N THR A 71 2.17 14.56 -7.59
CA THR A 71 3.19 15.43 -8.16
C THR A 71 3.37 16.64 -7.25
N CYS A 72 4.60 16.93 -6.84
CA CYS A 72 4.89 18.11 -6.03
C CYS A 72 4.56 19.39 -6.82
N PRO A 73 3.82 20.36 -6.25
CA PRO A 73 3.48 21.59 -6.96
C PRO A 73 4.70 22.51 -7.20
N HIS A 74 5.77 22.37 -6.41
CA HIS A 74 6.92 23.28 -6.47
C HIS A 74 8.01 22.85 -7.44
N CYS A 75 8.26 21.55 -7.55
CA CYS A 75 9.37 21.00 -8.35
C CYS A 75 8.92 19.90 -9.33
N HIS A 76 7.61 19.63 -9.40
CA HIS A 76 7.01 18.62 -10.27
C HIS A 76 7.58 17.21 -10.14
N SER A 77 8.29 16.91 -9.05
CA SER A 77 8.73 15.54 -8.76
C SER A 77 7.56 14.67 -8.32
N GLU A 78 7.55 13.42 -8.78
CA GLU A 78 6.56 12.44 -8.34
C GLU A 78 6.97 11.85 -6.99
N THR A 79 6.02 11.82 -6.05
CA THR A 79 6.21 11.25 -4.71
C THR A 79 5.04 10.32 -4.40
N THR A 80 5.31 9.19 -3.75
CA THR A 80 4.27 8.27 -3.31
C THR A 80 3.95 8.53 -1.86
N ILE A 81 2.67 8.78 -1.57
CA ILE A 81 2.18 9.10 -0.23
C ILE A 81 1.00 8.20 0.12
N HIS A 82 0.74 8.04 1.41
CA HIS A 82 -0.46 7.35 1.86
C HIS A 82 -1.68 8.26 1.67
N THR A 83 -2.79 7.73 1.20
CA THR A 83 -4.04 8.51 0.99
C THR A 83 -4.62 9.14 2.27
N LEU A 84 -4.08 8.83 3.45
CA LEU A 84 -4.45 9.41 4.74
C LEU A 84 -3.53 10.56 5.17
N THR A 85 -2.42 10.83 4.45
CA THR A 85 -1.53 11.95 4.78
C THR A 85 -2.21 13.27 4.42
N VAL A 86 -2.19 14.21 5.37
CA VAL A 86 -2.76 15.57 5.23
C VAL A 86 -1.70 16.60 4.85
N ASP A 87 -0.43 16.31 5.13
CA ASP A 87 0.73 17.07 4.70
C ASP A 87 1.91 16.13 4.43
N PHE A 88 2.82 16.58 3.57
CA PHE A 88 4.08 15.88 3.30
C PHE A 88 5.18 16.89 2.97
N GLU A 89 6.42 16.52 3.23
CA GLU A 89 7.59 17.26 2.78
C GLU A 89 8.14 16.61 1.52
N CYS A 90 8.27 17.39 0.44
CA CYS A 90 8.82 16.87 -0.80
C CYS A 90 10.32 16.59 -0.64
N ARG A 91 10.76 15.36 -0.93
CA ARG A 91 12.19 14.97 -0.80
C ARG A 91 13.13 15.72 -1.76
N SER A 92 12.62 16.23 -2.87
CA SER A 92 13.42 16.95 -3.87
C SER A 92 13.63 18.42 -3.53
N CYS A 93 12.60 19.11 -3.06
CA CYS A 93 12.67 20.56 -2.79
C CYS A 93 12.56 20.93 -1.31
N LEU A 94 12.38 19.94 -0.42
CA LEU A 94 12.26 20.08 1.03
C LEU A 94 11.19 21.11 1.47
N LYS A 95 10.18 21.33 0.61
CA LYS A 95 9.08 22.24 0.90
C LYS A 95 7.92 21.44 1.49
N PRO A 96 7.37 21.85 2.65
CA PRO A 96 6.18 21.24 3.20
C PRO A 96 4.97 21.65 2.36
N THR A 97 4.14 20.67 1.97
CA THR A 97 2.92 20.88 1.19
C THR A 97 1.75 20.27 1.94
N ALA A 98 0.70 21.04 2.16
CA ALA A 98 -0.54 20.54 2.72
C ALA A 98 -1.46 20.05 1.59
N ILE A 99 -1.97 18.83 1.72
CA ILE A 99 -2.83 18.18 0.73
C ILE A 99 -4.27 18.27 1.20
N LYS A 100 -5.12 18.84 0.35
CA LYS A 100 -6.57 18.65 0.43
C LYS A 100 -6.99 17.63 -0.60
N TRP A 101 -7.42 16.47 -0.13
CA TRP A 101 -8.00 15.43 -0.98
C TRP A 101 -9.40 15.85 -1.40
N GLU A 102 -9.63 15.95 -2.71
CA GLU A 102 -10.97 16.10 -3.26
C GLU A 102 -11.78 14.81 -3.02
N LYS A 103 -13.01 14.94 -2.51
CA LYS A 103 -13.86 13.82 -2.10
C LYS A 103 -14.41 13.04 -3.29
#